data_AF-K1TV85-F1
#
_entry.id   AF-K1TV85-F1
#
_cell.length_a   1.000
_cell.length_b   1.000
_cell.length_c   1.000
_cell.angle_alpha   90.00
_cell.angle_beta   90.00
_cell.angle_gamma   90.00
#
_symmetry.space_group_name_H-M   'P 1'
#
loop_
_entity.id
_entity.type
_entity.pdbx_description
1 polymer ?
#
loop_
_entity_poly.entity_id
_entity_poly.type
_entity_poly.pdbx_seq_one_letter_code
_entity_poly.pdbx_strand_id
1 'polypeptide(L)'
;LSLSGLEHHSGFKITPKLALKAVEACLYGDLFMRVVYRTRPYEVNPGETNALHKKWEYKLCKELSDNSFGIHRFKKNMKKIVKEFDAIPVKDIKKPRVGIVGEILVKFSPTANNNLVELLESEGAEAVMPDLVDFFLYGFRNATFKVEKLGFDKSIIRMNNLGIKAIEWMRGSAKKALIESKHFTPTADIWEMSKMAEDVVS
;
A
#
# COMPACT_ATOMS: atom_id res chain seq x y z
N LEU A 1 -6.21 20.80 -3.84
CA LEU A 1 -7.31 19.91 -4.31
C LEU A 1 -8.08 19.44 -3.07
N SER A 2 -9.24 20.03 -2.78
CA SER A 2 -10.04 19.66 -1.61
C SER A 2 -11.19 18.75 -2.04
N LEU A 3 -11.21 17.51 -1.55
CA LEU A 3 -12.32 16.56 -1.81
C LEU A 3 -13.55 16.84 -0.94
N SER A 4 -13.42 17.69 0.09
CA SER A 4 -14.54 18.15 0.92
C SER A 4 -15.27 19.36 0.33
N GLY A 5 -14.82 19.89 -0.82
CA GLY A 5 -15.38 21.08 -1.46
C GLY A 5 -14.99 22.40 -0.78
N LEU A 6 -14.13 22.37 0.23
CA LEU A 6 -13.69 23.56 0.98
C LEU A 6 -12.72 24.45 0.18
N GLU A 7 -12.05 23.90 -0.84
CA GLU A 7 -11.16 24.66 -1.72
C GLU A 7 -11.36 24.26 -3.19
N HIS A 8 -11.77 25.23 -4.01
CA HIS A 8 -11.81 25.09 -5.46
C HIS A 8 -10.42 25.24 -6.06
N HIS A 9 -9.88 24.14 -6.59
CA HIS A 9 -8.64 24.15 -7.38
C HIS A 9 -8.95 23.73 -8.82
N SER A 10 -8.56 24.56 -9.80
CA SER A 10 -8.85 24.35 -11.23
C SER A 10 -7.97 23.29 -11.92
N GLY A 11 -6.96 22.75 -11.23
CA GLY A 11 -5.89 21.96 -11.85
C GLY A 11 -6.24 20.52 -12.26
N PHE A 12 -7.17 19.84 -11.57
CA PHE A 12 -7.53 18.45 -11.90
C PHE A 12 -9.03 18.21 -11.77
N LYS A 13 -9.64 17.59 -12.81
CA LYS A 13 -10.99 17.03 -12.74
C LYS A 13 -10.91 15.58 -12.26
N ILE A 14 -11.36 15.33 -11.03
CA ILE A 14 -11.44 13.98 -10.49
C ILE A 14 -12.58 13.23 -11.19
N THR A 15 -12.24 12.49 -12.24
CA THR A 15 -13.15 11.58 -12.91
C THR A 15 -13.12 10.21 -12.22
N PRO A 16 -14.19 9.39 -12.29
CA PRO A 16 -14.17 8.02 -11.76
C PRO A 16 -13.00 7.19 -12.30
N LYS A 17 -12.62 7.43 -13.56
CA LYS A 17 -11.46 6.79 -14.18
C LYS A 17 -10.15 7.20 -13.50
N LEU A 18 -9.95 8.50 -13.25
CA LEU A 18 -8.75 8.98 -12.56
C LEU A 18 -8.70 8.46 -11.12
N ALA A 19 -9.82 8.43 -10.41
CA ALA A 19 -9.90 7.88 -9.06
C ALA A 19 -9.52 6.39 -9.03
N LEU A 20 -10.02 5.59 -9.98
CA LEU A 20 -9.65 4.18 -10.09
C LEU A 20 -8.13 4.03 -10.35
N LYS A 21 -7.56 4.82 -11.27
CA LYS A 21 -6.11 4.81 -11.54
C LYS A 21 -5.28 5.20 -10.32
N ALA A 22 -5.74 6.17 -9.54
CA ALA A 22 -5.07 6.57 -8.30
C ALA A 22 -5.06 5.44 -7.27
N VAL A 23 -6.19 4.73 -7.11
CA VAL A 23 -6.26 3.54 -6.23
C VAL A 23 -5.35 2.42 -6.73
N GLU A 24 -5.36 2.12 -8.03
CA GLU A 24 -4.44 1.13 -8.64
C GLU A 24 -2.97 1.50 -8.39
N ALA A 25 -2.60 2.78 -8.57
CA ALA A 25 -1.25 3.27 -8.32
C ALA A 25 -0.84 3.15 -6.85
N CYS A 26 -1.72 3.53 -5.91
CA CYS A 26 -1.46 3.39 -4.47
C CYS A 26 -1.25 1.93 -4.08
N LEU A 27 -2.09 1.02 -4.59
CA LEU A 27 -1.96 -0.41 -4.32
C LEU A 27 -0.67 -1.03 -4.89
N TYR A 28 -0.20 -0.55 -6.04
CA TYR A 28 1.12 -0.94 -6.54
C TYR A 28 2.25 -0.38 -5.67
N GLY A 29 2.15 0.88 -5.25
CA GLY A 29 3.12 1.49 -4.33
C GLY A 29 3.25 0.68 -3.04
N ASP A 30 2.12 0.37 -2.39
CA ASP A 30 2.08 -0.46 -1.18
C ASP A 30 2.70 -1.83 -1.40
N LEU A 31 2.39 -2.48 -2.52
CA LEU A 31 3.00 -3.76 -2.87
C LEU A 31 4.52 -3.64 -3.06
N PHE A 32 5.01 -2.59 -3.75
CA PHE A 32 6.44 -2.40 -3.96
C PHE A 32 7.19 -2.13 -2.67
N MET A 33 6.69 -1.25 -1.81
CA MET A 33 7.33 -0.98 -0.51
C MET A 33 7.47 -2.27 0.29
N ARG A 34 6.44 -3.13 0.26
CA ARG A 34 6.47 -4.44 0.92
C ARG A 34 7.50 -5.39 0.34
N VAL A 35 7.52 -5.60 -0.98
CA VAL A 35 8.42 -6.60 -1.58
C VAL A 35 9.85 -6.09 -1.70
N VAL A 36 10.06 -4.79 -1.95
CA VAL A 36 11.39 -4.18 -2.09
C VAL A 36 12.08 -4.16 -0.72
N TYR A 37 11.45 -3.60 0.31
CA TYR A 37 12.09 -3.46 1.63
C TYR A 37 12.31 -4.81 2.30
N ARG A 38 11.48 -5.82 1.98
CA ARG A 38 11.69 -7.19 2.47
C ARG A 38 12.80 -7.93 1.73
N THR A 39 13.04 -7.65 0.45
CA THR A 39 14.01 -8.40 -0.38
C THR A 39 15.39 -7.75 -0.41
N ARG A 40 15.45 -6.43 -0.65
CA ARG A 40 16.69 -5.68 -0.89
C ARG A 40 17.73 -5.83 0.22
N PRO A 41 17.38 -5.81 1.53
CA PRO A 41 18.39 -5.96 2.58
C PRO A 41 19.04 -7.35 2.61
N TYR A 42 18.43 -8.34 1.96
CA TYR A 42 18.85 -9.74 2.01
C TYR A 42 19.32 -10.27 0.66
N GLU A 43 19.26 -9.47 -0.41
CA GLU A 43 19.59 -9.94 -1.76
C GLU A 43 21.03 -10.49 -1.84
N VAL A 44 21.20 -11.61 -2.53
CA VAL A 44 22.52 -12.22 -2.75
C VAL A 44 23.30 -11.40 -3.78
N ASN A 45 22.62 -10.97 -4.85
CA ASN A 45 23.20 -10.18 -5.93
C ASN A 45 22.82 -8.69 -5.74
N PRO A 46 23.78 -7.82 -5.37
CA PRO A 46 23.48 -6.41 -5.14
C PRO A 46 22.86 -5.72 -6.36
N GLY A 47 21.76 -5.01 -6.15
CA GLY A 47 21.03 -4.25 -7.16
C GLY A 47 19.94 -5.03 -7.90
N GLU A 48 19.81 -6.34 -7.70
CA GLU A 48 18.81 -7.18 -8.37
C GLU A 48 17.38 -6.73 -8.05
N THR A 49 17.09 -6.45 -6.78
CA THR A 49 15.78 -5.97 -6.32
C THR A 49 15.42 -4.63 -6.97
N ASN A 50 16.38 -3.69 -7.02
CA ASN A 50 16.18 -2.37 -7.61
C ASN A 50 15.99 -2.45 -9.13
N ALA A 51 16.73 -3.31 -9.82
CA ALA A 51 16.58 -3.53 -11.26
C ALA A 51 15.18 -4.10 -11.60
N LEU A 52 14.71 -5.08 -10.82
CA LEU A 52 13.38 -5.63 -10.97
C LEU A 52 12.29 -4.60 -10.70
N HIS A 53 12.45 -3.81 -9.63
CA HIS A 53 11.52 -2.73 -9.30
C HIS A 53 11.42 -1.72 -10.45
N LYS A 54 12.55 -1.22 -10.97
CA LYS A 54 12.58 -0.25 -12.07
C LYS A 54 11.95 -0.76 -13.36
N LYS A 55 12.15 -2.05 -13.68
CA LYS A 55 11.49 -2.72 -14.81
C LYS A 55 9.97 -2.68 -14.66
N TRP A 56 9.46 -2.99 -13.47
CA TRP A 56 8.03 -2.98 -13.20
C TRP A 56 7.46 -1.57 -13.16
N GLU A 57 8.14 -0.62 -12.52
CA GLU A 57 7.78 0.80 -12.50
C GLU A 57 7.57 1.33 -13.92
N TYR A 58 8.56 1.16 -14.81
CA TYR A 58 8.46 1.60 -16.20
C TYR A 58 7.24 1.00 -16.92
N LYS A 59 7.03 -0.31 -16.76
CA LYS A 59 5.89 -1.01 -17.35
C LYS A 59 4.56 -0.48 -16.81
N LEU A 60 4.42 -0.32 -15.50
CA LEU A 60 3.19 0.10 -14.86
C LEU A 60 2.86 1.56 -15.14
N CYS A 61 3.84 2.45 -15.21
CA CYS A 61 3.62 3.85 -15.64
C CYS A 61 3.05 3.92 -17.06
N LYS A 62 3.57 3.11 -17.98
CA LYS A 62 3.04 3.00 -19.35
C LYS A 62 1.62 2.42 -19.35
N GLU A 63 1.38 1.38 -18.56
CA GLU A 63 0.09 0.71 -18.48
C GLU A 63 -1.00 1.54 -17.80
N LEU A 64 -0.69 2.26 -16.72
CA LEU A 64 -1.63 3.14 -16.03
C LEU A 64 -2.04 4.35 -16.89
N SER A 65 -1.14 4.81 -17.76
CA SER A 65 -1.40 5.85 -18.75
C SER A 65 -2.25 5.36 -19.94
N ASP A 66 -2.37 4.05 -20.13
CA ASP A 66 -3.15 3.45 -21.21
C ASP A 66 -4.64 3.37 -20.82
N ASN A 67 -5.49 3.89 -21.71
CA ASN A 67 -6.94 3.86 -21.56
C ASN A 67 -7.54 2.45 -21.55
N SER A 68 -6.84 1.45 -22.12
CA SER A 68 -7.27 0.04 -22.18
C SER A 68 -6.94 -0.78 -20.92
N PHE A 69 -6.15 -0.21 -20.00
CA PHE A 69 -5.76 -0.92 -18.79
C PHE A 69 -6.95 -1.09 -17.85
N GLY A 70 -7.24 -2.34 -17.53
CA GLY A 70 -8.34 -2.73 -16.66
C GLY A 70 -7.97 -3.79 -15.63
N ILE A 71 -8.97 -4.11 -14.80
CA ILE A 71 -8.79 -4.85 -13.54
C ILE A 71 -8.16 -6.25 -13.70
N HIS A 72 -8.40 -6.94 -14.81
CA HIS A 72 -7.80 -8.26 -15.04
C HIS A 72 -6.28 -8.16 -15.17
N ARG A 73 -5.79 -7.16 -15.94
CA ARG A 73 -4.35 -6.91 -16.10
C ARG A 73 -3.73 -6.46 -14.79
N PHE A 74 -4.41 -5.58 -14.06
CA PHE A 74 -4.03 -5.17 -12.71
C PHE A 74 -3.81 -6.37 -11.78
N LYS A 75 -4.82 -7.24 -11.62
CA LYS A 75 -4.73 -8.41 -10.75
C LYS A 75 -3.64 -9.40 -11.20
N LYS A 76 -3.43 -9.54 -12.52
CA LYS A 76 -2.35 -10.38 -13.07
C LYS A 76 -0.98 -9.81 -12.72
N ASN A 77 -0.78 -8.50 -12.85
CA ASN A 77 0.47 -7.85 -12.49
C ASN A 77 0.76 -7.96 -11.00
N MET A 78 -0.22 -7.69 -10.13
CA MET A 78 -0.09 -7.84 -8.67
C MET A 78 0.48 -9.22 -8.27
N LYS A 79 -0.08 -10.31 -8.82
CA LYS A 79 0.43 -11.67 -8.57
C LYS A 79 1.84 -11.88 -9.13
N LYS A 80 2.09 -11.37 -10.34
CA LYS A 80 3.37 -11.57 -11.03
C LYS A 80 4.51 -10.81 -10.35
N ILE A 81 4.25 -9.62 -9.82
CA ILE A 81 5.21 -8.86 -9.01
C ILE A 81 5.63 -9.69 -7.80
N VAL A 82 4.67 -10.16 -6.98
CA VAL A 82 4.98 -11.00 -5.81
C VAL A 82 5.83 -12.20 -6.21
N LYS A 83 5.44 -12.93 -7.26
CA LYS A 83 6.16 -14.10 -7.73
C LYS A 83 7.60 -13.79 -8.21
N GLU A 84 7.80 -12.71 -8.96
CA GLU A 84 9.13 -12.35 -9.46
C GLU A 84 10.06 -11.89 -8.32
N PHE A 85 9.54 -11.15 -7.33
CA PHE A 85 10.32 -10.75 -6.16
C PHE A 85 10.61 -11.92 -5.20
N ASP A 86 9.65 -12.84 -4.99
CA ASP A 86 9.83 -14.02 -4.12
C ASP A 86 10.87 -15.01 -4.70
N ALA A 87 11.16 -14.91 -6.00
CA ALA A 87 12.16 -15.72 -6.68
C ALA A 87 13.58 -15.14 -6.60
N ILE A 88 13.76 -13.91 -6.12
CA ILE A 88 15.09 -13.31 -5.95
C ILE A 88 15.86 -14.12 -4.89
N PRO A 89 17.10 -14.57 -5.17
CA PRO A 89 17.93 -15.23 -4.16
C PRO A 89 18.24 -14.29 -3.00
N VAL A 90 17.90 -14.71 -1.78
CA VAL A 90 18.17 -13.99 -0.54
C VAL A 90 19.01 -14.81 0.42
N LYS A 91 19.81 -14.13 1.24
CA LYS A 91 20.63 -14.72 2.29
C LYS A 91 19.72 -15.17 3.44
N ASP A 92 19.99 -16.36 3.98
CA ASP A 92 19.35 -16.85 5.21
C ASP A 92 20.01 -16.24 6.45
N ILE A 93 19.72 -14.95 6.67
CA ILE A 93 20.18 -14.18 7.82
C ILE A 93 19.00 -13.43 8.42
N LYS A 94 19.06 -13.14 9.71
CA LYS A 94 18.06 -12.31 10.40
C LYS A 94 18.62 -10.92 10.61
N LYS A 95 17.89 -9.91 10.15
CA LYS A 95 18.18 -8.50 10.41
C LYS A 95 17.14 -7.91 11.37
N PRO A 96 17.50 -6.90 12.19
CA PRO A 96 16.53 -6.18 13.00
C PRO A 96 15.49 -5.52 12.09
N ARG A 97 14.21 -5.65 12.45
CA ARG A 97 13.09 -5.07 11.69
C ARG A 97 12.66 -3.78 12.37
N VAL A 98 12.69 -2.67 11.65
CA VAL A 98 12.41 -1.33 12.19
C VAL A 98 11.15 -0.76 11.54
N GLY A 99 10.12 -0.56 12.35
CA GLY A 99 8.86 0.03 11.91
C GLY A 99 8.99 1.54 11.71
N ILE A 100 8.62 2.04 10.52
CA ILE A 100 8.57 3.48 10.25
C ILE A 100 7.15 4.00 10.52
N VAL A 101 7.04 4.86 11.53
CA VAL A 101 5.80 5.52 11.96
C VAL A 101 5.98 7.05 11.94
N GLY A 102 4.90 7.77 11.69
CA GLY A 102 4.93 9.23 11.65
C GLY A 102 3.84 9.82 10.76
N GLU A 103 3.98 11.11 10.47
CA GLU A 103 3.10 11.83 9.56
C GLU A 103 3.23 11.29 8.12
N ILE A 104 2.15 11.29 7.34
CA ILE A 104 2.08 10.67 6.01
C ILE A 104 3.15 11.22 5.08
N LEU A 105 3.32 12.55 5.02
CA LEU A 105 4.30 13.15 4.11
C LEU A 105 5.71 12.68 4.45
N VAL A 106 6.10 12.79 5.72
CA VAL A 106 7.42 12.37 6.20
C VAL A 106 7.62 10.87 5.97
N LYS A 107 6.60 10.05 6.26
CA LYS A 107 6.70 8.60 6.14
C LYS A 107 6.94 8.13 4.70
N PHE A 108 6.19 8.66 3.73
CA PHE A 108 6.20 8.15 2.35
C PHE A 108 7.03 8.97 1.37
N SER A 109 7.59 10.13 1.77
CA SER A 109 8.50 10.93 0.95
C SER A 109 9.97 10.72 1.39
N PRO A 110 10.81 10.05 0.57
CA PRO A 110 12.23 9.88 0.88
C PRO A 110 12.94 11.22 1.13
N THR A 111 12.57 12.27 0.39
CA THR A 111 13.13 13.61 0.59
C THR A 111 12.72 14.23 1.93
N ALA A 112 11.50 13.97 2.41
CA ALA A 112 11.01 14.53 3.67
C ALA A 112 11.55 13.80 4.91
N ASN A 113 11.90 12.51 4.79
CA ASN A 113 12.49 11.73 5.89
C ASN A 113 14.02 11.54 5.80
N ASN A 114 14.69 12.29 4.92
CA ASN A 114 16.14 12.18 4.71
C ASN A 114 16.61 10.78 4.30
N ASN A 115 15.85 10.09 3.45
CA ASN A 115 16.14 8.73 2.95
C ASN A 115 16.28 7.71 4.11
N LEU A 116 15.33 7.76 5.04
CA LEU A 116 15.36 6.94 6.27
C LEU A 116 15.45 5.44 5.99
N VAL A 117 14.81 4.97 4.93
CA VAL A 117 14.85 3.54 4.56
C VAL A 117 16.27 3.14 4.17
N GLU A 118 16.91 3.91 3.29
CA GLU A 118 18.29 3.67 2.86
C GLU A 118 19.26 3.69 4.03
N LEU A 119 19.08 4.63 4.97
CA LEU A 119 19.88 4.71 6.20
C LEU A 119 19.70 3.45 7.07
N LEU A 120 18.47 3.02 7.31
CA LEU A 120 18.22 1.81 8.09
C LEU A 120 18.83 0.58 7.45
N GLU A 121 18.72 0.45 6.12
CA GLU A 121 19.29 -0.67 5.39
C GLU A 121 20.83 -0.65 5.40
N SER A 122 21.46 0.53 5.33
CA SER A 122 22.93 0.65 5.43
C SER A 122 23.45 0.29 6.82
N GLU A 123 22.66 0.56 7.87
CA GLU A 123 22.94 0.12 9.25
C GLU A 123 22.58 -1.36 9.49
N GLY A 124 22.17 -2.09 8.45
CA GLY A 124 21.92 -3.52 8.51
C GLY A 124 20.52 -3.92 8.97
N ALA A 125 19.55 -3.00 8.99
CA ALA A 125 18.16 -3.27 9.33
C ALA A 125 17.27 -3.57 8.10
N GLU A 126 16.08 -4.13 8.37
CA GLU A 126 14.96 -4.21 7.44
C GLU A 126 13.93 -3.14 7.82
N ALA A 127 13.65 -2.20 6.94
CA ALA A 127 12.57 -1.23 7.14
C ALA A 127 11.21 -1.91 6.94
N VAL A 128 10.29 -1.66 7.87
CA VAL A 128 8.90 -2.13 7.80
C VAL A 128 7.98 -0.92 7.77
N MET A 129 7.22 -0.78 6.68
CA MET A 129 6.32 0.35 6.52
C MET A 129 4.87 -0.11 6.37
N PRO A 130 3.94 0.38 7.21
CA PRO A 130 2.51 0.12 7.03
C PRO A 130 1.99 0.73 5.72
N ASP A 131 1.09 0.03 5.04
CA ASP A 131 0.51 0.41 3.75
C ASP A 131 -0.20 1.76 3.82
N LEU A 132 -0.07 2.58 2.76
CA LEU A 132 -0.79 3.85 2.64
C LEU A 132 -2.29 3.63 2.53
N VAL A 133 -2.71 2.58 1.81
CA VAL A 133 -4.13 2.27 1.64
C VAL A 133 -4.80 1.91 2.97
N ASP A 134 -4.08 1.30 3.91
CA ASP A 134 -4.63 0.99 5.24
C ASP A 134 -4.98 2.26 6.03
N PHE A 135 -4.27 3.37 5.82
CA PHE A 135 -4.63 4.67 6.41
C PHE A 135 -6.00 5.15 5.93
N PHE A 136 -6.32 4.98 4.65
CA PHE A 136 -7.65 5.33 4.12
C PHE A 136 -8.73 4.35 4.60
N LEU A 137 -8.42 3.05 4.67
CA LEU A 137 -9.33 2.03 5.20
C LEU A 137 -9.68 2.28 6.68
N TYR A 138 -8.71 2.72 7.48
CA TYR A 138 -8.95 3.19 8.84
C TYR A 138 -9.96 4.35 8.87
N GLY A 139 -9.78 5.35 8.00
CA GLY A 139 -10.74 6.46 7.87
C GLY A 139 -12.16 6.00 7.52
N PHE A 140 -12.29 4.99 6.65
CA PHE A 140 -13.57 4.38 6.31
C PHE A 140 -14.20 3.64 7.49
N ARG A 141 -13.40 2.86 8.24
CA ARG A 141 -13.86 2.11 9.41
C ARG A 141 -14.34 3.04 10.52
N ASN A 142 -13.62 4.13 10.75
CA ASN A 142 -13.94 5.14 11.77
C ASN A 142 -15.26 5.90 11.49
N ALA A 143 -15.84 5.78 10.30
CA ALA A 143 -17.17 6.36 10.07
C ALA A 143 -18.28 5.71 10.90
N THR A 144 -18.09 4.46 11.33
CA THR A 144 -19.02 3.81 12.27
C THR A 144 -19.09 4.60 13.58
N PHE A 145 -17.93 4.96 14.14
CA PHE A 145 -17.83 5.80 15.33
C PHE A 145 -18.48 7.17 15.12
N LYS A 146 -18.26 7.82 13.97
CA LYS A 146 -18.88 9.13 13.67
C LYS A 146 -20.41 9.07 13.64
N VAL A 147 -20.99 8.00 13.10
CA VAL A 147 -22.45 7.82 13.10
C VAL A 147 -22.97 7.54 14.50
N GLU A 148 -22.32 6.63 15.24
CA GLU A 148 -22.78 6.21 16.57
C GLU A 148 -22.60 7.27 17.66
N LYS A 149 -21.51 8.03 17.60
CA LYS A 149 -21.11 8.97 18.67
C LYS A 149 -21.34 10.44 18.31
N LEU A 150 -21.35 10.79 17.02
CA LEU A 150 -21.45 12.19 16.56
C LEU A 150 -22.72 12.46 15.74
N GLY A 151 -23.63 11.48 15.59
CA GLY A 151 -24.94 11.69 14.97
C GLY A 151 -24.94 11.87 13.45
N PHE A 152 -23.89 11.43 12.76
CA PHE A 152 -23.82 11.46 11.29
C PHE A 152 -24.81 10.48 10.63
N ASP A 153 -25.12 10.70 9.35
CA ASP A 153 -26.04 9.84 8.60
C ASP A 153 -25.54 8.39 8.45
N LYS A 154 -26.45 7.44 8.70
CA LYS A 154 -26.20 5.99 8.55
C LYS A 154 -25.81 5.58 7.13
N SER A 155 -26.12 6.39 6.11
CA SER A 155 -25.74 6.14 4.72
C SER A 155 -24.22 6.11 4.53
N ILE A 156 -23.47 6.88 5.34
CA ILE A 156 -22.00 6.96 5.30
C ILE A 156 -21.37 5.60 5.62
N ILE A 157 -21.91 4.87 6.61
CA ILE A 157 -21.42 3.52 6.96
C ILE A 157 -21.54 2.58 5.75
N ARG A 158 -22.68 2.61 5.06
CA ARG A 158 -22.92 1.72 3.90
C ARG A 158 -21.93 2.02 2.78
N MET A 159 -21.73 3.28 2.45
CA MET A 159 -20.78 3.71 1.42
C MET A 159 -19.34 3.33 1.77
N ASN A 160 -18.93 3.54 3.02
CA ASN A 160 -17.58 3.21 3.47
C ASN A 160 -17.32 1.71 3.52
N ASN A 161 -18.29 0.91 3.96
CA ASN A 161 -18.19 -0.55 3.93
C ASN A 161 -18.08 -1.08 2.49
N LEU A 162 -18.78 -0.47 1.52
CA LEU A 162 -18.60 -0.79 0.10
C LEU A 162 -17.21 -0.42 -0.39
N GLY A 163 -16.69 0.76 0.00
CA GLY A 163 -15.32 1.19 -0.31
C GLY A 163 -14.27 0.21 0.23
N ILE A 164 -14.39 -0.19 1.50
CA ILE A 164 -13.52 -1.21 2.13
C ILE A 164 -13.56 -2.50 1.32
N LYS A 165 -14.75 -3.03 1.02
CA LYS A 165 -14.91 -4.27 0.23
C LYS A 165 -14.30 -4.16 -1.17
N ALA A 166 -14.45 -3.01 -1.83
CA ALA A 166 -13.89 -2.78 -3.16
C ALA A 166 -12.35 -2.79 -3.15
N ILE A 167 -11.74 -2.06 -2.21
CA ILE A 167 -10.28 -2.02 -2.04
C ILE A 167 -9.74 -3.41 -1.68
N GLU A 168 -10.36 -4.10 -0.72
CA GLU A 168 -9.98 -5.46 -0.35
C GLU A 168 -10.07 -6.43 -1.53
N TRP A 169 -11.13 -6.33 -2.33
CA TRP A 169 -11.29 -7.14 -3.53
C TRP A 169 -10.25 -6.83 -4.62
N MET A 170 -9.83 -5.57 -4.76
CA MET A 170 -8.77 -5.17 -5.69
C MET A 170 -7.43 -5.75 -5.24
N ARG A 171 -7.04 -5.55 -3.97
CA ARG A 171 -5.76 -6.01 -3.42
C ARG A 171 -5.71 -7.51 -3.13
N GLY A 172 -6.86 -8.19 -3.09
CA GLY A 172 -6.97 -9.61 -2.78
C GLY A 172 -6.11 -10.54 -3.66
N SER A 173 -5.83 -10.15 -4.90
CA SER A 173 -4.91 -10.91 -5.77
C SER A 173 -3.46 -10.85 -5.29
N ALA A 174 -2.99 -9.70 -4.80
CA ALA A 174 -1.68 -9.59 -4.16
C ALA A 174 -1.70 -10.29 -2.80
N LYS A 175 -2.74 -10.06 -1.97
CA LYS A 175 -2.86 -10.70 -0.64
C LYS A 175 -2.73 -12.23 -0.75
N LYS A 176 -3.44 -12.86 -1.69
CA LYS A 176 -3.32 -14.30 -1.95
C LYS A 176 -1.89 -14.72 -2.36
N ALA A 177 -1.28 -13.99 -3.29
CA ALA A 177 0.08 -14.29 -3.73
C ALA A 177 1.12 -14.11 -2.61
N LEU A 178 0.94 -13.11 -1.73
CA LEU A 178 1.78 -12.88 -0.56
C LEU A 178 1.65 -14.02 0.46
N ILE A 179 0.43 -14.54 0.69
CA ILE A 179 0.20 -15.70 1.57
C ILE A 179 0.91 -16.95 1.02
N GLU A 180 0.88 -17.15 -0.30
CA GLU A 180 1.51 -18.29 -0.98
C GLU A 180 3.03 -18.12 -1.14
N SER A 181 3.57 -16.93 -0.87
CA SER A 181 5.00 -16.62 -1.03
C SER A 181 5.85 -17.20 0.10
N LYS A 182 7.14 -17.40 -0.17
CA LYS A 182 8.09 -17.89 0.83
C LYS A 182 8.55 -16.77 1.76
N HIS A 183 8.74 -15.55 1.25
CA HIS A 183 9.48 -14.51 1.95
C HIS A 183 8.63 -13.36 2.49
N PHE A 184 7.38 -13.17 2.02
CA PHE A 184 6.58 -11.98 2.32
C PHE A 184 5.45 -12.22 3.32
N THR A 185 5.10 -11.16 4.03
CA THR A 185 3.93 -11.11 4.93
C THR A 185 2.73 -10.50 4.18
N PRO A 186 1.52 -11.05 4.29
CA PRO A 186 0.33 -10.47 3.67
C PRO A 186 -0.02 -9.08 4.24
N THR A 187 -0.92 -8.38 3.53
CA THR A 187 -1.51 -7.12 4.01
C THR A 187 -2.33 -7.37 5.28
N ALA A 188 -2.33 -6.40 6.19
CA ALA A 188 -3.13 -6.46 7.40
C ALA A 188 -4.63 -6.52 7.07
N ASP A 189 -5.41 -7.14 7.96
CA ASP A 189 -6.88 -7.10 7.86
C ASP A 189 -7.41 -5.94 8.71
N ILE A 190 -8.15 -5.02 8.08
CA ILE A 190 -8.65 -3.83 8.76
C ILE A 190 -9.60 -4.16 9.93
N TRP A 191 -10.31 -5.29 9.87
CA TRP A 191 -11.23 -5.71 10.93
C TRP A 191 -10.46 -6.28 12.11
N GLU A 192 -9.42 -7.06 11.85
CA GLU A 192 -8.52 -7.54 12.90
C GLU A 192 -7.80 -6.37 13.58
N MET A 193 -7.27 -5.42 12.79
CA MET A 193 -6.63 -4.21 13.31
C MET A 193 -7.60 -3.36 14.15
N SER A 194 -8.85 -3.19 13.70
CA SER A 194 -9.89 -2.48 14.45
C SER A 194 -10.16 -3.15 15.80
N LYS A 195 -10.26 -4.48 15.83
CA LYS A 195 -10.49 -5.24 17.06
C LYS A 195 -9.33 -5.12 18.04
N MET A 196 -8.09 -5.19 17.56
CA MET A 196 -6.90 -5.01 18.40
C MET A 196 -6.82 -3.60 19.01
N ALA A 197 -7.33 -2.60 18.30
CA ALA A 197 -7.34 -1.21 18.78
C ALA A 197 -8.43 -0.95 19.83
N GLU A 198 -9.56 -1.67 19.81
CA GLU A 198 -10.65 -1.52 20.79
C GLU A 198 -10.17 -1.77 22.23
N ASP A 199 -9.21 -2.68 22.42
CA ASP A 199 -8.64 -2.98 23.74
C ASP A 199 -7.71 -1.85 24.27
N VAL A 200 -7.27 -0.92 23.40
CA VAL A 200 -6.29 0.12 23.72
C VAL A 200 -6.92 1.51 23.78
N VAL A 201 -7.93 1.76 22.95
CA VAL A 201 -8.56 3.08 22.80
C VAL A 201 -9.98 3.02 23.37
N SER A 202 -10.15 3.58 24.57
CA SER A 202 -11.44 3.70 25.27
C SER A 202 -12.16 5.01 24.94
#